data_AF-A0A935U2M6-F1
#
_entry.id   AF-A0A935U2M6-F1
#
_cell.length_a   1.000
_cell.length_b   1.000
_cell.length_c   1.000
_cell.angle_alpha   90.00
_cell.angle_beta   90.00
_cell.angle_gamma   90.00
#
_symmetry.space_group_name_H-M   'P 1'
#
loop_
_entity.id
_entity.type
_entity.pdbx_description
1 polymer ?
#
loop_
_entity_poly.entity_id
_entity_poly.type
_entity_poly.pdbx_seq_one_letter_code
_entity_poly.pdbx_strand_id
1 'polypeptide(L)' 'MGLIGWLKRIIGASKDRKLVCAECRNAFFFEEGEQQFFAQRGLSEPKRCGACRKNNRRGRGPRRRGR' A
#
# COMPACT_ATOMS: atom_id res chain seq x y z
N MET A 1 -4.59 0.71 -47.47
CA MET A 1 -5.36 0.42 -46.23
C MET A 1 -4.57 -0.60 -45.39
N GLY A 2 -3.33 -0.32 -44.98
CA GLY A 2 -3.00 0.61 -43.88
C GLY A 2 -2.80 -0.18 -42.58
N LEU A 3 -1.77 -1.04 -42.57
CA LEU A 3 -1.38 -1.99 -41.52
C LEU A 3 -1.01 -1.31 -40.18
N ILE A 4 -1.97 -0.89 -39.35
CA ILE A 4 -1.69 -0.28 -38.02
C ILE A 4 -2.43 -1.01 -36.89
N GLY A 5 -2.50 -2.34 -36.96
CA GLY A 5 -3.29 -3.18 -36.03
C GLY A 5 -2.51 -4.03 -35.02
N TRP A 6 -1.22 -3.79 -34.75
CA TRP A 6 -0.35 -4.75 -34.04
C TRP A 6 0.61 -4.16 -32.99
N LEU A 7 0.27 -3.07 -32.29
CA LEU A 7 1.14 -2.56 -31.21
C LEU A 7 0.40 -2.01 -29.98
N LYS A 8 -0.53 -2.78 -29.38
CA LYS A 8 -1.20 -2.35 -28.13
C LYS A 8 -1.38 -3.44 -27.07
N ARG A 9 -0.43 -4.38 -26.96
CA ARG A 9 -0.58 -5.52 -26.03
C ARG A 9 0.68 -5.91 -25.27
N ILE A 10 1.39 -4.93 -24.69
CA ILE A 10 2.50 -5.19 -23.75
C ILE A 10 2.47 -4.18 -22.60
N ILE A 11 1.54 -4.28 -21.65
CA ILE A 11 1.75 -3.80 -20.26
C ILE A 11 0.95 -4.70 -19.32
N GLY A 12 1.41 -5.95 -19.20
CA GLY A 12 1.10 -6.78 -18.04
C GLY A 12 2.05 -6.42 -16.92
N ALA A 13 1.81 -5.29 -16.26
CA ALA A 13 2.57 -4.89 -15.08
C ALA A 13 1.60 -4.86 -13.90
N SER A 14 1.71 -5.90 -13.07
CA SER A 14 1.41 -5.88 -11.64
C SER A 14 1.58 -4.46 -11.09
N LYS A 15 0.46 -3.76 -10.87
CA LYS A 15 0.46 -2.31 -10.70
C LYS A 15 0.98 -1.96 -9.31
N ASP A 16 2.28 -1.69 -9.20
CA ASP A 16 2.83 -1.00 -8.04
C ASP A 16 2.14 0.37 -7.91
N ARG A 17 1.32 0.53 -6.87
CA ARG A 17 0.55 1.76 -6.68
C ARG A 17 1.31 2.70 -5.74
N LYS A 18 1.75 3.84 -6.24
CA LYS A 18 2.28 4.92 -5.38
C LYS A 18 1.10 5.61 -4.67
N LEU A 19 1.08 5.55 -3.35
CA LEU A 19 0.08 6.18 -2.49
C LEU A 19 0.73 7.25 -1.61
N VAL A 20 -0.03 8.25 -1.20
CA VAL A 20 0.42 9.30 -0.28
C VAL A 20 -0.11 9.00 1.12
N CYS A 21 0.78 9.00 2.12
CA CYS A 21 0.38 8.76 3.50
C CYS A 21 -0.43 9.95 4.07
N ALA A 22 -1.60 9.69 4.65
CA ALA A 22 -2.42 10.74 5.24
C ALA A 22 -1.81 11.44 6.47
N GLU A 23 -0.80 10.83 7.13
CA GLU A 23 -0.21 11.39 8.36
C GLU A 23 1.13 12.08 8.09
N CYS A 24 2.06 11.39 7.42
CA CYS A 24 3.38 11.94 7.14
C CYS A 24 3.51 12.58 5.75
N ARG A 25 2.48 12.49 4.90
CA ARG A 25 2.45 13.03 3.52
C ARG A 25 3.55 12.51 2.59
N ASN A 26 4.28 11.47 3.00
CA ASN A 26 5.28 10.82 2.15
C ASN A 26 4.60 9.87 1.15
N ALA A 27 5.13 9.86 -0.06
CA ALA A 27 4.79 8.86 -1.07
C ALA A 27 5.40 7.51 -0.68
N PHE A 28 4.60 6.45 -0.74
CA PHE A 28 5.03 5.08 -0.50
C PHE A 28 4.50 4.16 -1.60
N PHE A 29 5.19 3.05 -1.83
CA PHE A 29 4.80 2.06 -2.81
C PHE A 29 3.91 1.02 -2.15
N PHE A 30 2.75 0.78 -2.75
CA PHE A 30 1.86 -0.31 -2.41
C PHE A 30 2.07 -1.43 -3.43
N GLU A 31 3.06 -2.26 -3.13
CA GLU A 31 3.53 -3.37 -3.96
C GLU A 31 2.48 -4.49 -4.03
N GLU A 32 2.57 -5.31 -5.08
CA GLU A 32 1.63 -6.42 -5.30
C GLU A 32 1.58 -7.41 -4.13
N GLY A 33 2.71 -7.72 -3.49
CA GLY A 33 2.76 -8.60 -2.33
C GLY A 33 1.95 -8.07 -1.14
N GLU A 34 1.93 -6.75 -0.95
CA GLU A 34 1.12 -6.12 0.10
C GLU A 34 -0.37 -6.11 -0.31
N GLN A 35 -0.68 -5.93 -1.59
CA GLN A 35 -2.04 -6.05 -2.12
C GLN A 35 -2.61 -7.46 -1.89
N GLN A 36 -1.84 -8.52 -2.20
CA GLN A 36 -2.25 -9.91 -1.98
C GLN A 36 -2.46 -10.21 -0.50
N PHE A 37 -1.62 -9.69 0.39
CA PHE A 37 -1.80 -9.86 1.83
C PHE A 37 -3.08 -9.18 2.34
N PHE A 38 -3.37 -7.96 1.86
CA PHE A 38 -4.56 -7.22 2.23
C PHE A 38 -5.83 -7.89 1.68
N ALA A 39 -5.82 -8.31 0.42
CA ALA A 39 -6.93 -9.02 -0.22
C ALA A 39 -7.26 -10.35 0.46
N GLN A 40 -6.25 -11.17 0.78
CA GLN A 40 -6.44 -12.45 1.48
C GLN A 40 -7.03 -12.29 2.88
N ARG A 41 -6.80 -11.14 3.52
CA ARG A 41 -7.35 -10.83 4.85
C ARG A 41 -8.68 -10.06 4.80
N GLY A 42 -9.21 -9.78 3.61
CA GLY A 42 -10.40 -8.95 3.45
C GLY A 42 -10.22 -7.51 3.95
N LEU A 43 -8.98 -7.02 3.95
CA LEU A 43 -8.62 -5.68 4.43
C LEU A 43 -8.58 -4.68 3.27
N SER A 44 -9.06 -3.46 3.51
CA SER A 44 -8.99 -2.36 2.54
C SER A 44 -7.61 -1.71 2.49
N GLU A 45 -7.35 -0.99 1.40
CA GLU A 45 -6.06 -0.36 1.11
C GLU A 45 -5.53 0.56 2.24
N PRO A 46 -4.20 0.56 2.46
CA PRO A 46 -3.56 1.40 3.45
C PRO A 46 -3.75 2.90 3.18
N LYS A 47 -4.42 3.62 4.08
CA LYS A 47 -4.39 5.11 4.11
C LYS A 47 -3.09 5.69 4.69
N ARG A 48 -2.28 4.86 5.35
CA ARG A 48 -1.04 5.24 6.04
C ARG A 48 0.08 4.30 5.64
N CYS A 49 1.29 4.83 5.46
CA CYS A 49 2.47 4.04 5.14
C CYS A 49 2.89 3.10 6.28
N GLY A 50 3.67 2.07 5.96
CA GLY A 50 4.18 1.08 6.92
C GLY A 50 4.94 1.71 8.10
N ALA A 51 5.68 2.79 7.86
CA ALA A 51 6.40 3.53 8.90
C ALA A 51 5.45 4.14 9.95
N CYS A 52 4.38 4.83 9.51
CA CYS A 52 3.38 5.43 10.41
C CYS A 52 2.59 4.37 11.19
N ARG A 53 2.26 3.25 10.55
CA ARG A 53 1.60 2.10 11.22
C ARG A 53 2.48 1.50 12.30
N LYS A 54 3.78 1.32 12.03
CA LYS A 54 4.77 0.80 12.98
C LYS A 54 5.01 1.77 14.14
N ASN A 55 5.01 3.09 13.86
CA ASN A 55 5.19 4.12 14.89
C ASN A 55 4.05 4.12 15.93
N ASN A 56 2.80 3.94 15.50
CA ASN A 56 1.65 3.89 16.42
C ASN A 56 1.68 2.66 17.35
N ARG A 57 2.40 1.59 16.98
CA ARG A 57 2.56 0.41 17.86
C ARG A 57 3.51 0.68 19.03
N ARG A 58 4.41 1.67 18.92
CA ARG A 58 5.36 2.05 19.99
C ARG A 58 4.79 3.01 21.04
N GLY A 59 3.68 3.69 20.74
CA GLY A 59 3.01 4.61 21.69
C GLY A 59 2.19 3.92 22.78
N ARG A 60 1.94 2.60 22.66
CA ARG A 60 1.39 1.80 23.75
C ARG A 60 2.54 1.24 24.60
N GLY A 61 3.24 2.13 25.31
CA GLY A 61 4.00 1.72 26.49
C GLY A 61 3.09 0.91 27.42
N PRO A 62 3.64 -0.03 28.22
CA PRO A 62 2.83 -0.86 29.11
C PRO A 62 1.90 0.08 29.86
N ARG A 63 0.58 -0.10 29.67
CA ARG A 63 -0.42 0.67 30.39
C ARG A 63 -0.03 0.53 31.84
N ARG A 64 0.54 1.59 32.44
CA ARG A 64 0.75 1.66 33.87
C ARG A 64 -0.65 1.55 34.43
N ARG A 65 -0.98 0.32 34.82
CA ARG A 65 -2.25 -0.06 35.40
C ARG A 65 -2.17 0.55 36.79
N GLY A 66 -2.52 1.82 36.87
CA GLY A 66 -2.68 2.50 38.14
C GLY A 66 -3.87 1.88 38.83
N ARG A 67 -3.58 1.04 39.83
CA ARG A 67 -4.36 0.92 41.05
C ARG A 67 -3.45 0.43 42.16
#